data_AF-A0A0G1ESS9-F1
#
_entry.id   AF-A0A0G1ESS9-F1
#
_cell.length_a   1.000
_cell.length_b   1.000
_cell.length_c   1.000
_cell.angle_alpha   90.00
_cell.angle_beta   90.00
_cell.angle_gamma   90.00
#
_symmetry.space_group_name_H-M   'P 1'
#
loop_
_entity.id
_entity.type
_entity.pdbx_description
1 polymer ?
#
loop_
_entity_poly.entity_id
_entity_poly.type
_entity_poly.pdbx_seq_one_letter_code
_entity_poly.pdbx_strand_id
1 'polypeptide(L)'
;MKTLAAYPGKIEIDRNIPEVDQSLFSQPFMRPGVVEPGSSSLDILSQNLTWDVRNDFIFIPIFLAVILTFAALALFKIKVFGKTLTEYLQPIWYFVLIAAAVVLWQYIVGVTLEGDSIQLRISQIIWELMVGISVYLLSKKGFGYGNIFFVGVLYSIFIHGLKVSIRYFFYAKTLWYVLDRFLYGSLLVMLVAVGLGFIFILSRNKKLN
;
A
#
# COMPACT_ATOMS: atom_id res chain seq x y z
N MET A 1 51.73 -47.90 22.58
CA MET A 1 52.16 -46.55 22.99
C MET A 1 53.28 -46.09 22.07
N LYS A 2 53.02 -45.13 21.18
CA LYS A 2 54.00 -44.33 20.44
C LYS A 2 53.24 -43.18 19.77
N THR A 3 53.28 -42.02 20.40
CA THR A 3 53.01 -40.71 19.80
C THR A 3 54.33 -40.16 19.28
N LEU A 4 54.32 -39.50 18.12
CA LEU A 4 55.30 -38.55 17.55
C LEU A 4 54.89 -38.39 16.07
N ALA A 5 54.87 -37.25 15.39
CA ALA A 5 54.91 -35.82 15.69
C ALA A 5 54.60 -35.16 14.34
N ALA A 6 54.01 -33.96 14.35
CA ALA A 6 53.80 -33.16 13.15
C ALA A 6 55.13 -32.61 12.60
N TYR A 7 55.29 -32.58 11.27
CA TYR A 7 56.06 -31.56 10.56
C TYR A 7 55.33 -31.17 9.24
N PRO A 8 55.46 -29.92 8.78
CA PRO A 8 54.57 -29.30 7.81
C PRO A 8 55.13 -29.44 6.39
N GLY A 9 54.38 -30.13 5.54
CA GLY A 9 54.60 -30.18 4.10
C GLY A 9 53.88 -29.03 3.41
N LYS A 10 54.66 -28.14 2.82
CA LYS A 10 54.28 -27.09 1.88
C LYS A 10 53.41 -27.70 0.76
N ILE A 11 52.10 -27.39 0.71
CA ILE A 11 51.25 -27.76 -0.42
C ILE A 11 51.42 -26.69 -1.48
N GLU A 12 52.14 -27.06 -2.53
CA GLU A 12 52.25 -26.35 -3.79
C GLU A 12 50.87 -26.40 -4.47
N ILE A 13 50.24 -25.23 -4.66
CA ILE A 13 48.94 -25.13 -5.31
C ILE A 13 49.16 -25.31 -6.82
N ASP A 14 48.81 -26.48 -7.33
CA ASP A 14 48.66 -26.72 -8.76
C ASP A 14 47.49 -25.85 -9.29
N ARG A 15 47.81 -24.85 -10.12
CA ARG A 15 46.85 -23.87 -10.66
C ARG A 15 46.11 -24.37 -11.91
N ASN A 16 45.76 -25.65 -11.96
CA ASN A 16 45.02 -26.22 -13.10
C ASN A 16 43.97 -27.26 -12.69
N ILE A 17 43.23 -26.98 -11.62
CA ILE A 17 41.97 -27.67 -11.33
C ILE A 17 40.84 -26.66 -11.55
N PRO A 18 39.92 -26.88 -12.52
CA PRO A 18 38.75 -26.03 -12.64
C PRO A 18 37.90 -26.16 -11.37
N GLU A 19 37.61 -25.04 -10.73
CA GLU A 19 36.63 -24.95 -9.64
C GLU A 19 35.31 -25.57 -10.12
N VAL A 20 35.02 -26.77 -9.63
CA VAL A 20 33.69 -27.37 -9.72
C VAL A 20 32.82 -26.58 -8.74
N ASP A 21 32.24 -25.52 -9.27
CA ASP A 21 31.36 -24.62 -8.54
C ASP A 21 30.17 -25.41 -7.99
N GLN A 22 30.11 -25.51 -6.67
CA GLN A 22 29.07 -26.21 -5.90
C GLN A 22 27.75 -25.44 -5.88
N SER A 23 27.25 -25.01 -7.05
CA SER A 23 25.99 -24.26 -7.16
C SER A 23 24.88 -25.00 -7.95
N LEU A 24 25.14 -26.23 -8.39
CA LEU A 24 24.28 -26.97 -9.32
C LEU A 24 23.08 -27.72 -8.70
N PHE A 25 22.85 -27.65 -7.38
CA PHE A 25 21.70 -28.32 -6.73
C PHE A 25 21.15 -27.61 -5.49
N SER A 26 20.56 -26.41 -5.62
CA SER A 26 19.62 -25.92 -4.57
C SER A 26 18.69 -24.78 -4.98
N GLN A 27 18.35 -24.60 -6.26
CA GLN A 27 17.13 -23.86 -6.60
C GLN A 27 16.34 -24.64 -7.66
N PRO A 28 15.10 -25.10 -7.37
CA PRO A 28 14.25 -25.58 -8.43
C PRO A 28 14.08 -24.41 -9.41
N PHE A 29 14.36 -24.65 -10.68
CA PHE A 29 14.12 -23.71 -11.77
C PHE A 29 12.76 -23.04 -11.56
N MET A 30 12.74 -21.79 -11.09
CA MET A 30 11.52 -21.02 -11.01
C MET A 30 11.00 -20.89 -12.44
N ARG A 31 9.87 -21.55 -12.70
CA ARG A 31 9.11 -21.30 -13.93
C ARG A 31 8.80 -19.79 -13.96
N PRO A 32 9.00 -19.11 -15.09
CA PRO A 32 8.53 -17.73 -15.25
C PRO A 32 7.06 -17.65 -14.84
N GLY A 33 6.75 -16.91 -13.76
CA GLY A 33 5.38 -16.73 -13.27
C GLY A 33 4.97 -17.51 -12.02
N VAL A 34 5.85 -18.31 -11.39
CA VAL A 34 5.56 -18.96 -10.09
C VAL A 34 6.45 -18.34 -9.01
N VAL A 35 5.89 -17.42 -8.23
CA VAL A 35 6.56 -16.81 -7.07
C VAL A 35 6.10 -17.55 -5.81
N GLU A 36 7.04 -18.00 -4.97
CA GLU A 36 6.70 -18.61 -3.68
C GLU A 36 5.85 -17.65 -2.82
N PRO A 37 4.76 -18.14 -2.20
CA PRO A 37 3.98 -17.35 -1.25
C PRO A 37 4.87 -16.78 -0.14
N GLY A 38 4.96 -15.45 -0.06
CA GLY A 38 5.73 -14.77 0.99
C GLY A 38 7.24 -14.62 0.73
N SER A 39 7.73 -14.80 -0.51
CA SER A 39 9.14 -14.55 -0.82
C SER A 39 9.55 -13.09 -0.54
N SER A 40 10.73 -12.95 0.07
CA SER A 40 11.28 -11.72 0.65
C SER A 40 11.83 -10.69 -0.35
N SER A 41 11.50 -10.79 -1.65
CA SER A 41 11.69 -9.72 -2.63
C SER A 41 10.69 -8.57 -2.41
N LEU A 42 10.44 -8.24 -1.13
CA LEU A 42 9.20 -7.72 -0.55
C LEU A 42 8.77 -6.33 -1.06
N ASP A 43 9.69 -5.56 -1.65
CA ASP A 43 9.42 -4.21 -2.13
C ASP A 43 9.25 -4.09 -3.65
N ILE A 44 9.64 -5.11 -4.43
CA ILE A 44 9.52 -5.08 -5.88
C ILE A 44 8.29 -5.90 -6.28
N LEU A 45 7.27 -5.22 -6.77
CA LEU A 45 6.13 -5.88 -7.42
C LEU A 45 6.62 -6.49 -8.73
N SER A 46 6.22 -7.73 -9.02
CA SER A 46 6.54 -8.35 -10.30
C SER A 46 5.92 -7.55 -11.44
N GLN A 47 6.62 -7.39 -12.56
CA GLN A 47 6.04 -6.73 -13.74
C GLN A 47 4.86 -7.53 -14.32
N ASN A 48 4.81 -8.84 -14.07
CA ASN A 48 3.72 -9.72 -14.47
C ASN A 48 2.67 -9.83 -13.37
N LEU A 49 1.40 -9.77 -13.75
CA LEU A 49 0.26 -10.05 -12.88
C LEU A 49 0.32 -11.52 -12.46
N THR A 50 0.35 -11.80 -11.16
CA THR A 50 0.33 -13.18 -10.65
C THR A 50 -1.02 -13.43 -10.01
N TRP A 51 -1.74 -14.43 -10.51
CA TRP A 51 -2.97 -14.87 -9.87
C TRP A 51 -2.66 -15.34 -8.45
N ASP A 52 -3.62 -15.12 -7.54
CA ASP A 52 -3.46 -15.53 -6.14
C ASP A 52 -3.22 -17.04 -6.01
N VAL A 53 -1.98 -17.43 -5.69
CA VAL A 53 -1.57 -18.83 -5.49
C VAL A 53 -1.64 -19.23 -4.01
N ARG A 54 -1.93 -18.29 -3.10
CA ARG A 54 -1.78 -18.49 -1.65
C ARG A 54 -2.82 -19.43 -1.04
N ASN A 55 -3.91 -19.72 -1.76
CA ASN A 55 -5.06 -20.49 -1.25
C ASN A 55 -5.56 -19.97 0.12
N ASP A 56 -5.39 -18.68 0.42
CA ASP A 56 -5.85 -18.03 1.65
C ASP A 56 -7.00 -17.07 1.35
N PHE A 57 -8.21 -17.44 1.77
CA PHE A 57 -9.41 -16.64 1.50
C PHE A 57 -9.72 -15.62 2.59
N ILE A 58 -8.81 -15.40 3.55
CA ILE A 58 -9.06 -14.60 4.76
C ILE A 58 -9.25 -13.11 4.49
N PHE A 59 -8.67 -12.56 3.42
CA PHE A 59 -8.88 -11.16 3.05
C PHE A 59 -10.26 -10.90 2.43
N ILE A 60 -10.87 -11.92 1.80
CA ILE A 60 -12.20 -11.80 1.18
C ILE A 60 -13.27 -11.33 2.18
N PRO A 61 -13.47 -11.95 3.35
CA PRO A 61 -14.48 -11.49 4.30
C PRO A 61 -14.22 -10.06 4.79
N ILE A 62 -12.95 -9.65 4.95
CA ILE A 62 -12.58 -8.27 5.32
C ILE A 62 -12.98 -7.31 4.20
N PHE A 63 -12.61 -7.62 2.96
CA PHE A 63 -12.94 -6.83 1.78
C PHE A 63 -14.46 -6.70 1.59
N LEU A 64 -15.20 -7.81 1.73
CA LEU A 64 -16.65 -7.82 1.66
C LEU A 64 -17.28 -7.00 2.78
N ALA A 65 -16.79 -7.11 4.02
CA ALA A 65 -17.29 -6.32 5.14
C ALA A 65 -17.14 -4.81 4.88
N VAL A 66 -16.02 -4.39 4.29
CA VAL A 66 -15.83 -2.99 3.88
C VAL A 66 -16.86 -2.60 2.81
N ILE A 67 -17.01 -3.38 1.74
CA ILE A 67 -17.99 -3.09 0.67
C ILE A 67 -19.42 -3.01 1.24
N LEU A 68 -19.81 -3.97 2.06
CA LEU A 68 -21.13 -4.01 2.69
C LEU A 68 -21.35 -2.83 3.62
N THR A 69 -20.33 -2.39 4.35
CA THR A 69 -20.40 -1.19 5.19
C THR A 69 -20.65 0.05 4.33
N PHE A 70 -19.90 0.24 3.24
CA PHE A 70 -20.12 1.37 2.32
C PHE A 70 -21.49 1.31 1.64
N ALA A 71 -21.93 0.13 1.21
CA ALA A 71 -23.25 -0.09 0.64
C ALA A 71 -24.35 0.27 1.65
N ALA A 72 -24.23 -0.17 2.90
CA ALA A 72 -25.17 0.15 3.96
C ALA A 72 -25.20 1.67 4.25
N LEU A 73 -24.03 2.31 4.35
CA LEU A 73 -23.92 3.76 4.54
C LEU A 73 -24.60 4.54 3.40
N ALA A 74 -24.43 4.09 2.15
CA ALA A 74 -25.01 4.73 0.97
C ALA A 74 -26.53 4.49 0.85
N LEU A 75 -26.96 3.23 0.90
CA LEU A 75 -28.35 2.84 0.66
C LEU A 75 -29.29 3.28 1.78
N PHE A 76 -28.87 3.10 3.04
CA PHE A 76 -29.68 3.47 4.20
C PHE A 76 -29.45 4.91 4.66
N LYS A 77 -28.59 5.68 3.98
CA LYS A 77 -28.27 7.08 4.31
C LYS A 77 -27.88 7.26 5.78
N ILE A 78 -27.12 6.31 6.32
CA ILE A 78 -26.68 6.35 7.71
C ILE A 78 -25.78 7.58 7.90
N LYS A 79 -26.03 8.32 8.98
CA LYS A 79 -25.26 9.53 9.30
C LYS A 79 -24.09 9.20 10.20
N VAL A 80 -22.90 9.61 9.77
CA VAL A 80 -21.67 9.59 10.58
C VAL A 80 -21.32 11.04 10.90
N PHE A 81 -21.20 11.38 12.18
CA PHE A 81 -21.03 12.76 12.65
C PHE A 81 -22.04 13.75 12.03
N GLY A 82 -23.30 13.33 11.90
CA GLY A 82 -24.40 14.15 11.38
C GLY A 82 -24.45 14.29 9.85
N LYS A 83 -23.55 13.65 9.10
CA LYS A 83 -23.48 13.69 7.63
C LYS A 83 -23.60 12.30 7.01
N THR A 84 -24.35 12.19 5.93
CA THR A 84 -24.47 10.98 5.12
C THR A 84 -23.25 10.80 4.22
N LEU A 85 -22.97 9.57 3.77
CA LEU A 85 -21.87 9.30 2.84
C LEU A 85 -21.96 10.16 1.55
N THR A 86 -23.16 10.38 1.03
CA THR A 86 -23.37 11.28 -0.11
C THR A 86 -22.97 12.72 0.20
N GLU A 87 -23.32 13.26 1.37
CA GLU A 87 -22.91 14.62 1.76
C GLU A 87 -21.40 14.74 1.94
N TYR A 88 -20.72 13.68 2.37
CA TYR A 88 -19.26 13.63 2.42
C TYR A 88 -18.64 13.68 1.03
N LEU A 89 -19.12 12.86 0.09
CA LEU A 89 -18.47 12.65 -1.20
C LEU A 89 -18.90 13.65 -2.27
N GLN A 90 -20.16 14.09 -2.30
CA GLN A 90 -20.69 14.99 -3.33
C GLN A 90 -19.87 16.28 -3.56
N PRO A 91 -19.28 16.96 -2.55
CA PRO A 91 -18.47 18.13 -2.81
C PRO A 91 -17.04 17.82 -3.28
N ILE A 92 -16.59 16.57 -3.17
CA ILE A 92 -15.18 16.17 -3.39
C ILE A 92 -15.02 14.95 -4.30
N TRP A 93 -16.09 14.47 -4.93
CA TRP A 93 -16.09 13.18 -5.62
C TRP A 93 -15.06 13.11 -6.75
N TYR A 94 -14.84 14.20 -7.49
CA TYR A 94 -13.81 14.27 -8.50
C TYR A 94 -12.40 14.02 -7.92
N PHE A 95 -12.10 14.58 -6.75
CA PHE A 95 -10.80 14.38 -6.08
C PHE A 95 -10.63 12.93 -5.61
N VAL A 96 -11.70 12.28 -5.17
CA VAL A 96 -11.69 10.85 -4.82
C VAL A 96 -11.41 10.01 -6.07
N LEU A 97 -12.08 10.30 -7.20
CA LEU A 97 -11.85 9.59 -8.46
C LEU A 97 -10.43 9.79 -8.98
N ILE A 98 -9.89 11.01 -8.92
CA ILE A 98 -8.51 11.29 -9.32
C ILE A 98 -7.53 10.50 -8.44
N ALA A 99 -7.73 10.50 -7.11
CA ALA A 99 -6.89 9.72 -6.21
C ALA A 99 -6.92 8.22 -6.53
N ALA A 100 -8.11 7.67 -6.81
CA ALA A 100 -8.24 6.27 -7.22
C ALA A 100 -7.57 5.98 -8.58
N ALA A 101 -7.74 6.87 -9.57
CA ALA A 101 -7.10 6.74 -10.88
C ALA A 101 -5.57 6.78 -10.78
N VAL A 102 -5.03 7.64 -9.92
CA VAL A 102 -3.59 7.70 -9.62
C VAL A 102 -3.09 6.38 -9.02
N VAL A 103 -3.85 5.78 -8.09
CA VAL A 103 -3.52 4.45 -7.56
C VAL A 103 -3.52 3.40 -8.67
N LEU A 104 -4.53 3.38 -9.53
CA LEU A 104 -4.58 2.43 -10.65
C LEU A 104 -3.41 2.63 -11.60
N TRP A 105 -3.07 3.87 -11.94
CA TRP A 105 -1.90 4.20 -12.76
C TRP A 105 -0.59 3.68 -12.14
N GLN A 106 -0.43 3.81 -10.82
CA GLN A 106 0.75 3.28 -10.12
C GLN A 106 0.93 1.76 -10.32
N TYR A 107 -0.15 0.98 -10.48
CA TYR A 107 -0.06 -0.47 -10.71
C TYR A 107 -0.06 -0.87 -12.18
N ILE A 108 -0.69 -0.10 -13.06
CA ILE A 108 -0.70 -0.39 -14.51
C ILE A 108 0.62 0.02 -15.15
N VAL A 109 1.16 1.18 -14.75
CA VAL A 109 2.36 1.78 -15.36
C VAL A 109 3.48 1.93 -14.35
N GLY A 110 3.19 2.36 -13.13
CA GLY A 110 4.22 2.67 -12.12
C GLY A 110 5.05 1.46 -11.67
N VAL A 111 4.52 0.24 -11.76
CA VAL A 111 5.20 -1.01 -11.39
C VAL A 111 6.44 -1.30 -12.26
N THR A 112 6.51 -0.76 -13.47
CA THR A 112 7.67 -0.94 -14.34
C THR A 112 8.75 0.12 -14.11
N LEU A 113 8.50 1.09 -13.24
CA LEU A 113 9.41 2.18 -12.93
C LEU A 113 10.28 1.84 -11.71
N GLU A 114 11.50 2.36 -11.70
CA GLU A 114 12.39 2.25 -10.55
C GLU A 114 11.83 3.00 -9.32
N GLY A 115 12.17 2.53 -8.12
CA GLY A 115 11.60 3.00 -6.86
C GLY A 115 11.76 4.50 -6.59
N ASP A 116 12.86 5.10 -7.08
CA ASP A 116 13.12 6.54 -6.96
C ASP A 116 12.60 7.39 -8.12
N SER A 117 11.82 6.79 -9.03
CA SER A 117 11.30 7.48 -10.20
C SER A 117 10.46 8.70 -9.82
N ILE A 118 10.71 9.80 -10.54
CA ILE A 118 10.01 11.07 -10.33
C ILE A 118 8.50 10.94 -10.54
N GLN A 119 8.07 10.03 -11.43
CA GLN A 119 6.68 9.75 -11.71
C GLN A 119 5.96 9.17 -10.49
N LEU A 120 6.59 8.25 -9.74
CA LEU A 120 6.02 7.70 -8.51
C LEU A 120 5.91 8.79 -7.43
N ARG A 121 6.91 9.66 -7.30
CA ARG A 121 6.87 10.82 -6.38
C ARG A 121 5.76 11.80 -6.75
N ILE A 122 5.63 12.16 -8.03
CA ILE A 122 4.55 13.01 -8.54
C ILE A 122 3.19 12.39 -8.24
N SER A 123 3.02 11.09 -8.53
CA SER A 123 1.76 10.40 -8.27
C SER A 123 1.42 10.40 -6.77
N GLN A 124 2.41 10.33 -5.89
CA GLN A 124 2.20 10.47 -4.45
C GLN A 124 1.72 11.87 -4.06
N ILE A 125 2.40 12.91 -4.54
CA ILE A 125 2.01 14.30 -4.31
C ILE A 125 0.59 14.58 -4.80
N ILE A 126 0.21 14.04 -5.97
CA ILE A 126 -1.13 14.28 -6.53
C ILE A 126 -2.22 13.79 -5.57
N TRP A 127 -2.17 12.54 -5.09
CA TRP A 127 -3.22 12.06 -4.20
C TRP A 127 -3.20 12.79 -2.85
N GLU A 128 -2.03 13.16 -2.32
CA GLU A 128 -1.90 13.94 -1.08
C GLU A 128 -2.58 15.32 -1.23
N LEU A 129 -2.37 15.99 -2.37
CA LEU A 129 -3.06 17.23 -2.72
C LEU A 129 -4.57 17.04 -2.81
N MET A 130 -5.04 15.93 -3.38
CA MET A 130 -6.48 15.63 -3.44
C MET A 130 -7.10 15.54 -2.04
N VAL A 131 -6.39 14.91 -1.08
CA VAL A 131 -6.82 14.85 0.33
C VAL A 131 -6.84 16.26 0.94
N GLY A 132 -5.75 17.02 0.80
CA GLY A 132 -5.61 18.36 1.35
C GLY A 132 -6.67 19.35 0.83
N ILE A 133 -6.90 19.36 -0.49
CA ILE A 133 -7.93 20.19 -1.13
C ILE A 133 -9.33 19.77 -0.65
N SER A 134 -9.58 18.46 -0.51
CA SER A 134 -10.87 17.96 -0.05
C SER A 134 -11.18 18.40 1.38
N VAL A 135 -10.24 18.27 2.31
CA VAL A 135 -10.46 18.72 3.69
C VAL A 135 -10.59 20.24 3.78
N TYR A 136 -9.89 20.99 2.93
CA TYR A 136 -10.09 22.44 2.80
C TYR A 136 -11.52 22.77 2.36
N LEU A 137 -12.02 22.18 1.27
CA LEU A 137 -13.36 22.43 0.75
C LEU A 137 -14.46 22.04 1.74
N LEU A 138 -14.29 20.90 2.41
CA LEU A 138 -15.24 20.43 3.41
C LEU A 138 -15.24 21.35 4.64
N SER A 139 -14.07 21.81 5.09
CA SER A 139 -14.00 22.79 6.19
C SER A 139 -14.77 24.07 5.86
N LYS A 140 -14.72 24.55 4.61
CA LYS A 140 -15.51 25.72 4.16
C LYS A 140 -17.01 25.46 4.16
N LYS A 141 -17.44 24.21 4.00
CA LYS A 141 -18.85 23.78 4.05
C LYS A 141 -19.36 23.47 5.47
N GLY A 142 -18.64 23.93 6.50
CA GLY A 142 -19.08 23.77 7.89
C GLY A 142 -18.78 22.40 8.49
N PHE A 143 -17.99 21.55 7.84
CA PHE A 143 -17.60 20.26 8.41
C PHE A 143 -16.74 20.51 9.67
N GLY A 144 -16.98 19.71 10.72
CA GLY A 144 -16.27 19.76 11.99
C GLY A 144 -15.14 18.75 12.07
N TYR A 145 -14.46 18.72 13.23
CA TYR A 145 -13.31 17.85 13.47
C TYR A 145 -13.61 16.35 13.26
N GLY A 146 -14.72 15.87 13.82
CA GLY A 146 -15.16 14.48 13.62
C GLY A 146 -15.45 14.15 12.15
N ASN A 147 -16.00 15.10 11.40
CA ASN A 147 -16.22 14.89 9.97
C ASN A 147 -14.90 14.78 9.21
N ILE A 148 -13.92 15.65 9.49
CA ILE A 148 -12.59 15.59 8.86
C ILE A 148 -11.85 14.30 9.20
N PHE A 149 -11.94 13.83 10.45
CA PHE A 149 -11.40 12.52 10.83
C PHE A 149 -12.00 11.41 9.96
N PHE A 150 -13.33 11.40 9.80
CA PHE A 150 -14.00 10.41 8.96
C PHE A 150 -13.60 10.53 7.48
N VAL A 151 -13.37 11.73 6.96
CA VAL A 151 -12.83 11.94 5.60
C VAL A 151 -11.45 11.31 5.45
N GLY A 152 -10.59 11.42 6.46
CA GLY A 152 -9.31 10.72 6.49
C GLY A 152 -9.46 9.21 6.40
N VAL A 153 -10.43 8.62 7.11
CA VAL A 153 -10.76 7.19 7.03
C VAL A 153 -11.24 6.82 5.62
N LEU A 154 -12.13 7.62 5.02
CA LEU A 154 -12.62 7.40 3.65
C LEU A 154 -11.46 7.39 2.65
N TYR A 155 -10.58 8.39 2.69
CA TYR A 155 -9.41 8.45 1.81
C TYR A 155 -8.41 7.33 2.07
N SER A 156 -8.23 6.91 3.32
CA SER A 156 -7.39 5.77 3.67
C SER A 156 -7.89 4.49 2.98
N ILE A 157 -9.21 4.28 2.99
CA ILE A 157 -9.83 3.14 2.32
C ILE A 157 -9.75 3.28 0.79
N PHE A 158 -10.07 4.44 0.22
CA PHE A 158 -10.04 4.62 -1.23
C PHE A 158 -8.63 4.53 -1.83
N ILE A 159 -7.62 5.06 -1.14
CA ILE A 159 -6.24 5.06 -1.63
C ILE A 159 -5.55 3.77 -1.21
N HIS A 160 -5.38 3.56 0.09
CA HIS A 160 -4.61 2.42 0.60
C HIS A 160 -5.41 1.13 0.58
N GLY A 161 -6.71 1.15 0.86
CA GLY A 161 -7.57 -0.02 0.69
C GLY A 161 -7.54 -0.54 -0.74
N LEU A 162 -7.59 0.34 -1.74
CA LEU A 162 -7.42 -0.04 -3.15
C LEU A 162 -6.01 -0.60 -3.43
N LYS A 163 -4.94 0.09 -2.99
CA LYS A 163 -3.55 -0.37 -3.15
C LYS A 163 -3.37 -1.79 -2.61
N VAL A 164 -3.84 -2.05 -1.39
CA VAL A 164 -3.60 -3.32 -0.72
C VAL A 164 -4.50 -4.43 -1.25
N SER A 165 -5.71 -4.09 -1.70
CA SER A 165 -6.57 -5.03 -2.45
C SER A 165 -5.90 -5.48 -3.74
N ILE A 166 -5.29 -4.55 -4.49
CA ILE A 166 -4.55 -4.90 -5.71
C ILE A 166 -3.39 -5.83 -5.38
N ARG A 167 -2.58 -5.50 -4.37
CA ARG A 167 -1.45 -6.34 -3.94
C ARG A 167 -1.88 -7.72 -3.47
N TYR A 168 -3.01 -7.80 -2.76
CA TYR A 168 -3.53 -9.07 -2.30
C TYR A 168 -4.00 -9.92 -3.48
N PHE A 169 -4.92 -9.41 -4.30
CA PHE A 169 -5.58 -10.22 -5.33
C PHE A 169 -4.72 -10.50 -6.56
N PHE A 170 -3.73 -9.66 -6.87
CA PHE A 170 -2.99 -9.72 -8.14
C PHE A 170 -1.47 -9.84 -8.03
N TYR A 171 -0.93 -9.84 -6.81
CA TYR A 171 0.52 -9.92 -6.57
C TYR A 171 0.90 -10.90 -5.45
N ALA A 172 0.01 -11.81 -5.07
CA ALA A 172 0.26 -12.87 -4.09
C ALA A 172 0.92 -12.39 -2.76
N LYS A 173 0.64 -11.15 -2.31
CA LYS A 173 1.11 -10.61 -1.02
C LYS A 173 0.26 -11.01 0.19
N THR A 174 0.85 -11.62 1.22
CA THR A 174 0.13 -12.16 2.39
C THR A 174 -0.71 -11.14 3.15
N LEU A 175 -1.69 -11.60 3.95
CA LEU A 175 -2.54 -10.73 4.80
C LEU A 175 -1.70 -9.78 5.67
N TRP A 176 -0.67 -10.29 6.34
CA TRP A 176 0.20 -9.47 7.21
C TRP A 176 0.89 -8.34 6.45
N TYR A 177 1.40 -8.62 5.25
CA TYR A 177 2.02 -7.62 4.41
C TYR A 177 1.02 -6.53 4.00
N VAL A 178 -0.18 -6.92 3.58
CA VAL A 178 -1.19 -5.94 3.13
C VAL A 178 -1.73 -5.11 4.29
N LEU A 179 -1.84 -5.66 5.50
CA LEU A 179 -2.21 -4.91 6.70
C LEU A 179 -1.13 -3.90 7.10
N ASP A 180 0.14 -4.31 7.12
CA ASP A 180 1.27 -3.42 7.42
C ASP A 180 1.29 -2.22 6.45
N ARG A 181 1.21 -2.50 5.14
CA ARG A 181 1.21 -1.44 4.11
C ARG A 181 -0.05 -0.59 4.11
N PHE A 182 -1.20 -1.15 4.52
CA PHE A 182 -2.41 -0.37 4.73
C PHE A 182 -2.22 0.61 5.89
N LEU A 183 -1.76 0.13 7.05
CA LEU A 183 -1.58 0.94 8.26
C LEU A 183 -0.56 2.06 8.03
N TYR A 184 0.61 1.74 7.49
CA TYR A 184 1.66 2.72 7.22
C TYR A 184 1.18 3.82 6.27
N GLY A 185 0.54 3.43 5.16
CA GLY A 185 0.03 4.38 4.20
C GLY A 185 -1.13 5.22 4.72
N SER A 186 -2.06 4.56 5.42
CA SER A 186 -3.23 5.22 6.00
C SER A 186 -2.82 6.21 7.09
N LEU A 187 -1.74 5.96 7.84
CA LEU A 187 -1.19 6.92 8.78
C LEU A 187 -0.83 8.24 8.09
N LEU A 188 -0.17 8.19 6.92
CA LEU A 188 0.17 9.39 6.15
C LEU A 188 -1.09 10.13 5.67
N VAL A 189 -2.07 9.41 5.12
CA VAL A 189 -3.37 10.00 4.72
C VAL A 189 -4.04 10.69 5.91
N MET A 190 -4.07 10.03 7.07
CA MET A 190 -4.68 10.56 8.28
C MET A 190 -3.94 11.80 8.78
N LEU A 191 -2.61 11.82 8.77
CA LEU A 191 -1.81 12.98 9.14
C LEU A 191 -2.12 14.18 8.24
N VAL A 192 -2.20 13.98 6.92
CA VAL A 192 -2.55 15.04 5.97
C VAL A 192 -3.99 15.52 6.19
N ALA A 193 -4.96 14.59 6.24
CA ALA A 193 -6.38 14.92 6.35
C ALA A 193 -6.71 15.62 7.68
N VAL A 194 -6.29 15.03 8.80
CA VAL A 194 -6.56 15.54 10.14
C VAL A 194 -5.71 16.77 10.42
N GLY A 195 -4.41 16.71 10.14
CA GLY A 195 -3.49 17.83 10.37
C GLY A 195 -3.93 19.09 9.62
N LEU A 196 -4.04 19.02 8.29
CA LEU A 196 -4.47 20.17 7.49
C LEU A 196 -5.93 20.54 7.75
N GLY A 197 -6.83 19.56 7.84
CA GLY A 197 -8.25 19.83 8.06
C GLY A 197 -8.52 20.52 9.39
N PHE A 198 -7.81 20.17 10.46
CA PHE A 198 -7.93 20.84 11.75
C PHE A 198 -7.41 22.27 11.70
N ILE A 199 -6.26 22.50 11.03
CA ILE A 199 -5.74 23.83 10.77
C ILE A 199 -6.79 24.68 10.04
N PHE A 200 -7.39 24.16 8.97
CA PHE A 200 -8.41 24.89 8.21
C PHE A 200 -9.67 25.21 9.02
N ILE A 201 -10.13 24.29 9.87
CA ILE A 201 -11.26 24.53 10.78
C ILE A 201 -10.92 25.64 11.78
N LEU A 202 -9.73 25.59 12.40
CA LEU A 202 -9.28 26.62 13.33
C LEU A 202 -9.20 28.00 12.66
N SER A 203 -8.59 28.07 11.47
CA SER A 203 -8.50 29.31 10.70
C SER A 203 -9.86 29.85 10.29
N ARG A 204 -10.83 28.99 9.95
CA ARG A 204 -12.21 29.39 9.63
C ARG A 204 -12.88 30.00 10.86
N ASN A 205 -12.81 29.32 12.01
CA ASN A 205 -13.48 29.77 13.24
C ASN A 205 -12.92 31.11 13.73
N LYS A 206 -11.61 31.34 13.62
CA LYS A 206 -10.98 32.64 13.93
C LYS A 206 -11.48 33.81 13.08
N LYS A 207 -11.95 33.56 11.85
CA LYS A 207 -12.49 34.61 10.97
C LYS A 207 -13.96 34.93 11.25
N LEU A 208 -14.65 34.07 11.98
CA LEU A 208 -16.08 34.23 12.31
C LEU A 208 -16.30 34.86 13.70
N ASN A 209 -15.25 34.92 14.52
CA ASN A 209 -15.18 35.65 15.79
C ASN A 209 -14.52 37.01 15.56
#